data_AF-A0A558F0B3-F1
#
_entry.id   AF-A0A558F0B3-F1
#
_cell.length_a   1.000
_cell.length_b   1.000
_cell.length_c   1.000
_cell.angle_alpha   90.00
_cell.angle_beta   90.00
_cell.angle_gamma   90.00
#
_symmetry.space_group_name_H-M   'P 1'
#
loop_
_entity.id
_entity.type
_entity.pdbx_description
1 polymer ?
#
loop_
_entity_poly.entity_id
_entity_poly.type
_entity_poly.pdbx_seq_one_letter_code
_entity_poly.pdbx_strand_id
1 'polypeptide(L)'
;MFVQQSPGTPNVVPHAMLHNIKHNKVLHERNILVTVVIEDVPFVPQEERISVETLNEHFYRIKIFYGFKDEPNVPKALIQAYEELGFEYDLMQISFFISRDRIVHSVGDGMSPWRERLFISMQRNTSPVSDFYQIPTNRVVELGSQIEI
;
A
#
# COMPACT_ATOMS: atom_id res chain seq x y z
N MET A 1 5.09 -8.82 -2.13
CA MET A 1 4.99 -7.39 -2.50
C MET A 1 4.35 -6.62 -1.36
N PHE A 2 4.95 -5.52 -0.93
CA PHE A 2 4.46 -4.71 0.19
C PHE A 2 3.89 -3.41 -0.35
N VAL A 3 2.59 -3.18 -0.17
CA VAL A 3 1.89 -1.99 -0.67
C VAL A 3 1.69 -1.02 0.49
N GLN A 4 2.05 0.24 0.28
CA GLN A 4 1.81 1.32 1.22
C GLN A 4 1.19 2.53 0.52
N GLN A 5 0.24 3.15 1.21
CA GLN A 5 -0.27 4.48 0.87
C GLN A 5 0.59 5.49 1.64
N SER A 6 1.18 6.49 0.97
CA SER A 6 1.99 7.51 1.66
C SER A 6 1.43 8.90 1.37
N PRO A 7 1.10 9.69 2.41
CA PRO A 7 0.93 11.13 2.27
C PRO A 7 2.24 11.92 2.41
N GLY A 8 3.43 11.29 2.51
CA GLY A 8 4.65 12.12 2.64
C GLY A 8 6.01 11.48 2.93
N THR A 9 6.19 10.15 2.96
CA THR A 9 7.53 9.55 3.15
C THR A 9 7.77 8.33 2.25
N PRO A 10 8.19 8.52 0.98
CA PRO A 10 8.42 7.43 0.03
C PRO A 10 9.67 6.57 0.33
N ASN A 11 10.43 6.88 1.38
CA ASN A 11 11.70 6.23 1.72
C ASN A 11 11.64 5.38 3.01
N VAL A 12 10.44 5.10 3.52
CA VAL A 12 10.24 4.31 4.74
C VAL A 12 9.94 2.86 4.37
N VAL A 13 10.52 1.91 5.10
CA VAL A 13 10.22 0.49 4.94
C VAL A 13 8.77 0.23 5.37
N PRO A 14 7.92 -0.41 4.55
CA PRO A 14 6.53 -0.67 4.91
C PRO A 14 6.42 -1.43 6.23
N HIS A 15 5.48 -1.00 7.08
CA HIS A 15 5.30 -1.60 8.41
C HIS A 15 4.96 -3.09 8.33
N ALA A 16 4.20 -3.51 7.31
CA ALA A 16 3.93 -4.90 6.98
C ALA A 16 5.21 -5.74 6.82
N MET A 17 6.28 -5.19 6.22
CA MET A 17 7.55 -5.88 6.06
C MET A 17 8.26 -6.06 7.40
N LEU A 18 8.31 -5.02 8.21
CA LEU A 18 8.89 -5.07 9.55
C LEU A 18 8.17 -6.11 10.43
N HIS A 19 6.84 -6.15 10.36
CA HIS A 19 6.04 -7.12 11.09
C HIS A 19 6.29 -8.56 10.60
N ASN A 20 6.35 -8.77 9.28
CA ASN A 20 6.67 -10.08 8.70
C ASN A 20 8.05 -10.58 9.15
N ILE A 21 9.08 -9.72 9.13
CA ILE A 21 10.42 -10.06 9.61
C ILE A 21 10.40 -10.38 11.11
N LYS A 22 9.68 -9.57 11.92
CA LYS A 22 9.60 -9.75 13.37
C LYS A 22 9.00 -11.10 13.77
N HIS A 23 7.93 -11.52 13.10
CA HIS A 23 7.17 -12.71 13.48
C HIS A 23 7.58 -13.97 12.70
N ASN A 24 7.68 -13.88 11.38
CA ASN A 24 7.96 -15.03 10.53
C ASN A 24 9.45 -15.25 10.30
N LYS A 25 10.28 -14.21 10.44
CA LYS A 25 11.73 -14.24 10.18
C LYS A 25 12.10 -14.72 8.77
N VAL A 26 11.18 -14.54 7.81
CA VAL A 26 11.35 -14.95 6.41
C VAL A 26 11.10 -13.76 5.50
N LEU A 27 11.94 -13.63 4.48
CA LEU A 27 11.73 -12.76 3.33
C LEU A 27 11.65 -13.61 2.07
N HIS A 28 10.89 -13.12 1.09
CA HIS A 28 10.90 -13.74 -0.23
C HIS A 28 12.22 -13.45 -0.94
N GLU A 29 12.59 -14.27 -1.91
CA GLU A 29 13.76 -14.03 -2.75
C GLU A 29 13.64 -12.70 -3.54
N ARG A 30 12.42 -12.29 -3.88
CA ARG A 30 12.12 -11.01 -4.52
C ARG A 30 11.12 -10.20 -3.69
N ASN A 31 11.55 -9.03 -3.23
CA ASN A 31 10.76 -8.12 -2.41
C ASN A 31 10.52 -6.83 -3.18
N ILE A 32 9.26 -6.56 -3.47
CA ILE A 32 8.85 -5.35 -4.19
C ILE A 32 8.08 -4.44 -3.24
N LEU A 33 8.58 -3.21 -3.09
CA LEU A 33 7.98 -2.14 -2.32
C LEU A 33 7.14 -1.29 -3.28
N VAL A 34 5.83 -1.27 -3.09
CA VAL A 34 4.89 -0.53 -3.94
C VAL A 34 4.31 0.64 -3.19
N THR A 35 4.43 1.82 -3.78
CA THR A 35 3.82 3.04 -3.26
C THR A 35 2.83 3.57 -4.28
N VAL A 36 1.58 3.77 -3.88
CA VAL A 36 0.58 4.43 -4.72
C VAL A 36 0.52 5.91 -4.36
N VAL A 37 0.71 6.78 -5.35
CA VAL A 37 0.70 8.23 -5.24
C VAL A 37 -0.50 8.76 -6.01
N ILE A 38 -1.30 9.60 -5.34
CA ILE A 38 -2.40 10.32 -5.98
C ILE A 38 -1.93 11.75 -6.23
N GLU A 39 -1.85 12.13 -7.50
CA GLU A 39 -1.43 13.45 -7.97
C GLU A 39 -2.62 14.40 -8.07
N ASP A 40 -2.37 15.71 -7.92
CA ASP A 40 -3.38 16.77 -8.06
C ASP A 40 -3.65 17.13 -9.53
N VAL A 41 -3.84 16.11 -10.36
CA VAL A 41 -4.21 16.19 -11.77
C VAL A 41 -5.37 15.24 -12.04
N PRO A 42 -6.26 15.54 -13.00
CA PRO A 42 -7.45 14.71 -13.21
C PRO A 42 -7.10 13.28 -13.61
N PHE A 43 -6.13 13.11 -14.52
CA PHE A 43 -5.67 11.80 -15.00
C PHE A 43 -4.16 11.84 -15.21
N VAL A 44 -3.47 10.76 -14.88
CA VAL A 44 -2.04 10.59 -15.16
C VAL A 44 -1.86 9.79 -16.46
N PRO A 45 -1.06 10.27 -17.44
CA PRO A 45 -0.75 9.53 -18.66
C PRO A 45 -0.15 8.15 -18.36
N GLN A 46 -0.39 7.17 -19.24
CA GLN A 46 0.06 5.79 -19.01
C GLN A 46 1.60 5.68 -18.94
N GLU A 47 2.32 6.50 -19.70
CA GLU A 47 3.79 6.54 -19.73
C GLU A 47 4.40 7.06 -18.42
N GLU A 48 3.69 7.93 -17.70
CA GLU A 48 4.15 8.53 -16.44
C GLU A 48 3.60 7.79 -15.21
N ARG A 49 2.77 6.77 -15.42
CA ARG A 49 2.05 6.05 -14.37
C ARG A 49 2.97 5.25 -13.47
N ILE A 50 4.17 4.90 -13.93
CA ILE A 50 5.05 3.98 -13.21
C ILE A 50 6.46 4.55 -13.15
N SER A 51 7.07 4.42 -11.98
CA SER A 51 8.51 4.57 -11.80
C SER A 51 9.04 3.34 -11.09
N VAL A 52 10.03 2.70 -11.72
CA VAL A 52 10.72 1.53 -11.18
C VAL A 52 12.14 1.89 -10.78
N GLU A 53 12.55 1.44 -9.60
CA GLU A 53 13.89 1.60 -9.06
C GLU A 53 14.39 0.25 -8.53
N THR A 54 15.54 -0.21 -9.00
CA THR A 54 16.23 -1.40 -8.47
C THR A 54 17.12 -0.97 -7.32
N LEU A 55 16.83 -1.43 -6.10
CA LEU A 55 17.63 -1.10 -4.92
C LEU A 55 18.79 -2.09 -4.75
N ASN A 56 18.53 -3.39 -4.98
CA ASN A 56 19.52 -4.46 -5.05
C ASN A 56 18.91 -5.71 -5.73
N GLU A 57 19.64 -6.83 -5.76
CA GLU A 57 19.22 -8.10 -6.39
C GLU A 57 17.93 -8.71 -5.85
N HIS A 58 17.53 -8.35 -4.63
CA HIS A 58 16.34 -8.89 -3.96
C HIS A 58 15.27 -7.83 -3.67
N PHE A 59 15.56 -6.54 -3.90
CA PHE A 59 14.72 -5.42 -3.51
C PHE A 59 14.50 -4.44 -4.67
N TYR A 60 13.22 -4.20 -4.94
CA TYR A 60 12.75 -3.30 -5.98
C TYR A 60 11.74 -2.33 -5.39
N ARG A 61 11.71 -1.11 -5.89
CA ARG A 61 10.75 -0.09 -5.52
C ARG A 61 9.96 0.32 -6.75
N ILE A 62 8.65 0.31 -6.63
CA ILE A 62 7.72 0.73 -7.67
C ILE A 62 6.85 1.84 -7.09
N LYS A 63 6.79 2.98 -7.79
CA LYS A 63 5.79 4.01 -7.54
C LYS A 63 4.75 3.95 -8.65
N ILE A 64 3.49 3.99 -8.26
CA ILE A 64 2.34 4.01 -9.17
C ILE A 64 1.64 5.35 -8.98
N PHE A 65 1.50 6.12 -10.05
CA PHE A 65 0.91 7.46 -10.04
C PHE A 65 -0.49 7.42 -10.64
N TYR A 66 -1.46 7.98 -9.93
CA TYR A 66 -2.83 8.14 -10.39
C TYR A 66 -3.28 9.58 -10.21
N GLY A 67 -4.11 10.08 -11.11
CA GLY A 67 -4.81 11.33 -10.92
C GLY A 67 -6.01 11.17 -9.98
N PHE A 68 -6.56 12.27 -9.49
CA PHE A 68 -7.70 12.24 -8.57
C PHE A 68 -9.01 11.73 -9.20
N LYS A 69 -9.10 11.64 -10.54
CA LYS A 69 -10.23 10.99 -11.24
C LYS A 69 -9.89 9.62 -11.84
N ASP A 70 -8.64 9.15 -11.72
CA ASP A 70 -8.29 7.80 -12.15
C ASP A 70 -8.97 6.76 -11.24
N GLU A 71 -9.32 5.61 -11.82
CA GLU A 71 -9.70 4.43 -11.07
C GLU A 71 -8.46 3.55 -10.83
N PRO A 72 -7.93 3.48 -9.59
CA PRO A 72 -6.69 2.77 -9.33
C PRO A 72 -6.85 1.25 -9.54
N ASN A 73 -5.96 0.68 -10.34
CA ASN A 73 -5.86 -0.76 -10.53
C ASN A 73 -4.39 -1.17 -10.45
N VAL A 74 -3.98 -1.52 -9.22
CA VAL A 74 -2.59 -1.85 -8.90
C VAL A 74 -2.11 -3.08 -9.68
N PRO A 75 -2.85 -4.20 -9.75
CA PRO A 75 -2.43 -5.36 -10.55
C PRO A 75 -2.16 -5.00 -12.02
N LYS A 76 -3.04 -4.20 -12.65
CA LYS A 76 -2.87 -3.79 -14.05
C LYS A 76 -1.67 -2.88 -14.23
N ALA A 77 -1.44 -1.93 -13.32
CA ALA A 77 -0.24 -1.10 -13.39
C ALA A 77 1.03 -1.95 -13.26
N LEU A 78 1.06 -2.93 -12.37
CA LEU A 78 2.26 -3.75 -12.16
C LEU A 78 2.74 -4.53 -13.38
N ILE A 79 1.88 -4.80 -14.37
CA ILE A 79 2.28 -5.46 -15.62
C ILE A 79 3.43 -4.71 -16.29
N GLN A 80 3.28 -3.39 -16.48
CA GLN A 80 4.29 -2.54 -17.11
C GLN A 80 5.58 -2.50 -16.26
N ALA A 81 5.46 -2.46 -14.93
CA ALA A 81 6.64 -2.47 -14.06
C ALA A 81 7.43 -3.79 -14.15
N TYR A 82 6.75 -4.92 -14.31
CA TYR A 82 7.39 -6.23 -14.47
C TYR A 82 8.05 -6.37 -15.84
N GLU A 83 7.44 -5.81 -16.89
CA GLU A 83 8.05 -5.73 -18.22
C GLU A 83 9.36 -4.92 -18.18
N GLU A 84 9.37 -3.75 -17.51
CA GLU A 84 10.58 -2.93 -17.33
C GLU A 84 11.69 -3.63 -16.54
N LEU A 85 11.34 -4.49 -15.59
CA LEU A 85 12.28 -5.31 -14.80
C LEU A 85 12.72 -6.60 -15.50
N GLY A 86 12.07 -6.98 -16.62
CA GLY A 86 12.29 -8.26 -17.27
C GLY A 86 11.83 -9.47 -16.44
N PHE A 87 10.83 -9.28 -15.57
CA PHE A 87 10.26 -10.35 -14.74
C PHE A 87 9.00 -10.93 -15.36
N GLU A 88 8.81 -12.24 -15.17
CA GLU A 88 7.54 -12.88 -15.49
C GLU A 88 6.46 -12.39 -14.54
N TYR A 89 5.41 -11.79 -15.10
CA TYR A 89 4.25 -11.35 -14.34
C TYR A 89 3.24 -12.49 -14.22
N ASP A 90 3.20 -13.12 -13.05
CA ASP A 90 2.12 -14.03 -12.68
C ASP A 90 1.47 -13.55 -11.39
N LEU A 91 0.27 -12.96 -11.51
CA LEU A 91 -0.54 -12.52 -10.39
C LEU A 91 -0.82 -13.66 -9.39
N MET A 92 -0.84 -14.91 -9.85
CA MET A 92 -1.05 -16.10 -9.01
C MET A 92 0.20 -16.50 -8.21
N GLN A 93 1.36 -15.89 -8.43
CA GLN A 93 2.55 -16.06 -7.59
C GLN A 93 2.82 -14.84 -6.71
N ILE A 94 2.10 -13.74 -6.92
CA ILE A 94 2.29 -12.49 -6.18
C ILE A 94 1.44 -12.51 -4.91
N SER A 95 2.09 -12.30 -3.76
CA SER A 95 1.43 -12.03 -2.48
C SER A 95 1.49 -10.54 -2.17
N PHE A 96 0.33 -9.91 -1.89
CA PHE A 96 0.23 -8.50 -1.54
C PHE A 96 0.09 -8.34 -0.04
N PHE A 97 1.02 -7.62 0.57
CA PHE A 97 1.00 -7.26 1.98
C PHE A 97 0.64 -5.78 2.09
N ILE A 98 -0.54 -5.48 2.62
CA ILE A 98 -1.03 -4.11 2.78
C ILE A 98 -0.99 -3.76 4.27
N SER A 99 -0.37 -2.63 4.61
CA SER A 99 -0.44 -2.10 5.98
C SER A 99 -1.73 -1.28 6.10
N ARG A 100 -2.56 -1.60 7.08
CA ARG A 100 -3.75 -0.81 7.43
C ARG A 100 -3.47 -0.12 8.76
N ASP A 101 -3.37 1.20 8.72
CA ASP A 101 -3.34 2.01 9.94
C ASP A 101 -4.74 2.05 10.55
N ARG A 102 -4.94 1.31 11.63
CA ARG A 102 -6.16 1.39 12.41
C ARG A 102 -5.92 2.38 13.54
N ILE A 103 -6.68 3.46 13.54
CA ILE A 103 -6.70 4.42 14.63
C ILE A 103 -7.42 3.75 15.80
N VAL A 104 -6.74 3.64 16.94
CA VAL A 104 -7.27 3.07 18.17
C VAL A 104 -7.09 4.10 19.28
N HIS A 105 -8.04 4.12 20.20
CA HIS A 105 -8.08 5.06 21.32
C HIS A 105 -6.83 4.97 22.20
N SER A 106 -6.21 6.11 22.54
CA SER A 106 -5.35 6.22 23.72
C SER A 106 -6.15 6.79 24.91
N VAL A 107 -5.99 6.21 26.10
CA VAL A 107 -6.66 6.70 27.31
C VAL A 107 -5.80 7.83 27.90
N GLY A 108 -6.15 9.09 27.60
CA GLY A 108 -5.39 10.26 28.02
C GLY A 108 -6.02 11.60 27.61
N ASP A 109 -5.22 12.68 27.67
CA ASP A 109 -5.59 14.10 27.44
C ASP A 109 -5.85 14.39 25.94
N GLY A 110 -6.82 13.68 25.37
CA GLY A 110 -7.13 13.64 23.94
C GLY A 110 -8.35 14.44 23.50
N MET A 111 -8.77 14.21 22.25
CA MET A 111 -9.92 14.88 21.63
C MET A 111 -11.22 14.63 22.42
N SER A 112 -12.09 15.65 22.52
CA SER A 112 -13.38 15.52 23.22
C SER A 112 -14.18 14.27 22.77
N PRO A 113 -14.79 13.49 23.70
CA PRO A 113 -15.34 12.17 23.41
C PRO A 113 -16.40 12.10 22.28
N TRP A 114 -17.14 13.18 22.03
CA TRP A 114 -18.13 13.21 20.95
C TRP A 114 -17.49 13.35 19.55
N ARG A 115 -16.40 14.11 19.43
CA ARG A 115 -15.63 14.24 18.18
C ARG A 115 -14.94 12.93 17.83
N GLU A 116 -14.43 12.26 18.84
CA GLU A 116 -13.80 10.95 18.71
C GLU A 116 -14.79 9.88 18.23
N ARG A 117 -15.99 9.80 18.83
CA ARG A 117 -17.05 8.90 18.37
C ARG A 117 -17.50 9.18 16.93
N LEU A 118 -17.62 10.46 16.56
CA LEU A 118 -17.95 10.84 15.18
C LEU A 118 -16.86 10.38 14.22
N PHE A 119 -15.59 10.65 14.54
CA PHE A 119 -14.45 10.28 13.71
C PHE A 119 -14.35 8.76 13.51
N ILE A 120 -14.52 7.98 14.57
CA ILE A 120 -14.51 6.51 14.50
C ILE A 120 -15.69 5.98 13.70
N SER A 121 -16.88 6.58 13.85
CA SER A 121 -18.04 6.19 13.06
C SER A 121 -17.83 6.45 11.57
N MET A 122 -17.20 7.58 11.21
CA MET A 122 -16.86 7.88 9.81
C MET A 122 -15.82 6.91 9.25
N GLN A 123 -14.76 6.63 10.02
CA GLN A 123 -13.69 5.72 9.60
C GLN A 123 -14.18 4.28 9.38
N ARG A 124 -15.14 3.82 10.20
CA ARG A 124 -15.76 2.50 10.03
C ARG A 124 -16.56 2.36 8.74
N ASN A 125 -17.00 3.47 8.15
CA ASN A 125 -17.76 3.50 6.90
C ASN A 125 -16.87 3.63 5.65
N THR A 126 -15.54 3.71 5.79
CA THR A 126 -14.63 3.74 4.65
C THR A 126 -14.42 2.33 4.11
N SER A 127 -14.65 2.15 2.80
CA SER A 127 -14.40 0.87 2.11
C SER A 127 -12.96 0.38 2.31
N PRO A 128 -12.72 -0.94 2.31
CA PRO A 128 -11.37 -1.50 2.36
C PRO A 128 -10.45 -0.91 1.28
N VAL A 129 -9.24 -0.55 1.66
CA VAL A 129 -8.21 -0.03 0.74
C VAL A 129 -7.85 -1.06 -0.35
N SER A 130 -8.00 -2.35 -0.07
CA SER A 130 -7.85 -3.44 -1.04
C SER A 130 -8.84 -3.35 -2.21
N ASP A 131 -10.10 -3.00 -1.91
CA ASP A 131 -11.17 -2.91 -2.90
C ASP A 131 -10.96 -1.67 -3.79
N PHE A 132 -10.46 -0.59 -3.18
CA PHE A 132 -10.06 0.62 -3.90
C PHE A 132 -8.92 0.38 -4.90
N TYR A 133 -7.99 -0.55 -4.60
CA TYR A 133 -6.88 -0.90 -5.48
C TYR A 133 -7.16 -2.09 -6.40
N GLN A 134 -8.38 -2.64 -6.37
CA GLN A 134 -8.81 -3.79 -7.18
C GLN A 134 -7.91 -5.03 -6.99
N ILE A 135 -7.34 -5.21 -5.80
CA ILE A 135 -6.46 -6.36 -5.52
C ILE A 135 -7.32 -7.58 -5.16
N PRO A 136 -7.10 -8.75 -5.77
CA PRO A 136 -7.87 -9.96 -5.45
C PRO A 136 -7.80 -10.31 -3.97
N THR A 137 -8.95 -10.44 -3.31
CA THR A 137 -9.07 -10.69 -1.85
C THR A 137 -8.41 -11.99 -1.40
N ASN A 138 -8.25 -12.98 -2.28
CA ASN A 138 -7.54 -14.23 -2.00
C ASN A 138 -6.00 -14.08 -1.99
N ARG A 139 -5.45 -12.90 -2.31
CA ARG A 139 -4.01 -12.62 -2.39
C ARG A 139 -3.55 -11.46 -1.48
N VAL A 140 -4.46 -10.89 -0.71
CA VAL A 140 -4.17 -9.81 0.23
C VAL A 140 -3.94 -10.40 1.62
N VAL A 141 -2.77 -10.12 2.18
CA VAL A 141 -2.50 -10.28 3.60
C VAL A 141 -2.52 -8.88 4.22
N GLU A 142 -3.60 -8.55 4.92
CA GLU A 142 -3.67 -7.31 5.68
C GLU A 142 -2.90 -7.48 6.99
N LEU A 143 -1.83 -6.70 7.17
CA LEU A 143 -1.09 -6.63 8.42
C LEU A 143 -1.49 -5.33 9.13
N GLY A 144 -2.42 -5.44 10.07
CA GLY A 144 -2.90 -4.30 10.84
C GLY A 144 -1.84 -3.77 11.81
N SER A 145 -1.56 -2.47 11.73
CA SER A 145 -0.86 -1.70 12.77
C SER A 145 -1.90 -0.92 13.58
N GLN A 146 -1.74 -0.90 14.90
CA GLN A 146 -2.57 -0.11 15.82
C GLN A 146 -1.86 1.21 16.08
N ILE A 147 -2.44 2.33 15.63
CA ILE A 147 -1.96 3.68 15.92
C ILE A 147 -2.83 4.25 17.04
N GLU A 148 -2.22 4.60 18.17
CA GLU A 148 -2.90 5.26 19.28
C GLU A 148 -2.99 6.77 19.00
N ILE A 149 -4.19 7.35 19.13
CA ILE A 149 -4.46 8.81 19.10
C ILE A 149 -5.00 9.25 20.45
#